data_AF-A0A1C4XVC5-F1
#
_entry.id   AF-A0A1C4XVC5-F1
#
_cell.length_a   1.000
_cell.length_b   1.000
_cell.length_c   1.000
_cell.angle_alpha   90.00
_cell.angle_beta   90.00
_cell.angle_gamma   90.00
#
_symmetry.space_group_name_H-M   'P 1'
#
loop_
_entity.id
_entity.type
_entity.pdbx_description
1 polymer ?
#
loop_
_entity_poly.entity_id
_entity_poly.type
_entity_poly.pdbx_seq_one_letter_code
_entity_poly.pdbx_strand_id
1 'polypeptide(L)'
;MPDSRYDAATEFDRQLDRLLQLGYPALAGLTEDAFRDLLTPLRTAAVAGAADLAAPTDGRVPFLLVTTRELVPVQERIALTTLAGKRKPGILDRNFPADDLPAFDPIKELEVPAGPAYLLFDVDRGEEYRNLPPSTALAQMTERGRLPITIDEGLAFVTLHPPALASNRCFSLVGSRCGDKRVPALWISQGAPKLGWCWFGNPHTWLGSATADPVRVGLT
;
A
#
# COMPACT_ATOMS: atom_id res chain seq x y z
N MET A 1 -14.34 18.42 -25.48
CA MET A 1 -14.78 18.20 -24.08
C MET A 1 -13.56 18.44 -23.22
N PRO A 2 -13.61 19.23 -22.14
CA PRO A 2 -12.48 19.30 -21.24
C PRO A 2 -12.31 17.91 -20.65
N ASP A 3 -11.13 17.38 -20.87
CA ASP A 3 -10.62 16.10 -20.40
C ASP A 3 -11.02 15.94 -18.91
N SER A 4 -11.72 14.88 -18.54
CA SER A 4 -12.04 14.58 -17.14
C SER A 4 -10.78 14.08 -16.42
N ARG A 5 -9.70 14.85 -16.56
CA ARG A 5 -8.39 14.54 -16.03
C ARG A 5 -8.52 14.47 -14.54
N TYR A 6 -8.09 13.33 -14.03
CA TYR A 6 -7.65 13.18 -12.67
C TYR A 6 -6.84 14.41 -12.22
N ASP A 7 -7.21 14.98 -11.08
CA ASP A 7 -6.52 16.11 -10.45
C ASP A 7 -5.81 15.62 -9.18
N ALA A 8 -4.48 15.68 -9.18
CA ALA A 8 -3.65 15.15 -8.10
C ALA A 8 -3.85 15.88 -6.76
N ALA A 9 -4.15 17.18 -6.82
CA ALA A 9 -4.46 18.00 -5.65
C ALA A 9 -5.75 17.52 -4.97
N THR A 10 -6.83 17.37 -5.73
CA THR A 10 -8.11 16.83 -5.27
C THR A 10 -7.96 15.40 -4.77
N GLU A 11 -7.16 14.55 -5.43
CA GLU A 11 -6.91 13.19 -4.96
C GLU A 11 -6.14 13.16 -3.63
N PHE A 12 -5.17 14.05 -3.45
CA PHE A 12 -4.44 14.15 -2.18
C PHE A 12 -5.41 14.47 -1.04
N ASP A 13 -6.25 15.49 -1.24
CA ASP A 13 -7.24 15.92 -0.25
C ASP A 13 -8.24 14.79 0.05
N ARG A 14 -8.67 14.04 -0.98
CA ARG A 14 -9.52 12.85 -0.82
C ARG A 14 -8.84 11.74 -0.01
N GLN A 15 -7.56 11.47 -0.24
CA GLN A 15 -6.80 10.46 0.52
C GLN A 15 -6.66 10.89 1.99
N LEU A 16 -6.31 12.14 2.25
CA LEU A 16 -6.22 12.71 3.59
C LEU A 16 -7.56 12.63 4.32
N ASP A 17 -8.65 13.12 3.70
CA ASP A 17 -9.99 13.06 4.28
C ASP A 17 -10.44 11.62 4.56
N ARG A 18 -10.04 10.67 3.72
CA ARG A 18 -10.34 9.25 3.96
C ARG A 18 -9.63 8.71 5.21
N LEU A 19 -8.37 9.09 5.45
CA LEU A 19 -7.64 8.70 6.67
C LEU A 19 -8.32 9.28 7.93
N LEU A 20 -8.74 10.55 7.87
CA LEU A 20 -9.47 11.21 8.96
C LEU A 20 -10.80 10.50 9.25
N GLN A 21 -11.61 10.24 8.22
CA GLN A 21 -12.88 9.52 8.35
C GLN A 21 -12.74 8.11 8.97
N LEU A 22 -11.59 7.47 8.76
CA LEU A 22 -11.29 6.15 9.31
C LEU A 22 -10.73 6.20 10.73
N GLY A 23 -10.50 7.39 11.29
CA GLY A 23 -10.03 7.57 12.66
C GLY A 23 -8.52 7.40 12.84
N TYR A 24 -7.72 7.51 11.77
CA TYR A 24 -6.26 7.49 11.87
C TYR A 24 -5.69 8.49 12.89
N PRO A 25 -6.20 9.74 13.02
CA PRO A 25 -5.69 10.67 14.02
C PRO A 25 -5.81 10.13 15.45
N ALA A 26 -6.97 9.58 15.80
CA ALA A 26 -7.22 9.06 17.15
C ALA A 26 -6.32 7.87 17.47
N LEU A 27 -6.12 6.96 16.51
CA LEU A 27 -5.21 5.82 16.66
C LEU A 27 -3.74 6.26 16.79
N ALA A 28 -3.39 7.37 16.12
CA ALA A 28 -2.08 7.99 16.22
C ALA A 28 -1.88 8.84 17.50
N GLY A 29 -2.91 8.99 18.35
CA GLY A 29 -2.87 9.87 19.51
C GLY A 29 -2.80 11.36 19.16
N LEU A 30 -3.28 11.75 17.97
CA LEU A 30 -3.28 13.13 17.46
C LEU A 30 -4.70 13.70 17.35
N THR A 31 -4.81 15.02 17.36
CA THR A 31 -6.04 15.70 16.91
C THR A 31 -6.14 15.63 15.39
N GLU A 32 -7.35 15.81 14.83
CA GLU A 32 -7.52 15.88 13.37
C GLU A 32 -6.68 17.00 12.74
N ASP A 33 -6.63 18.18 13.38
CA ASP A 33 -5.84 19.32 12.89
C ASP A 33 -4.34 19.00 12.89
N ALA A 34 -3.81 18.41 13.97
CA ALA A 34 -2.41 18.01 14.03
C ALA A 34 -2.06 16.95 12.98
N PHE A 35 -2.98 16.02 12.69
CA PHE A 35 -2.80 15.03 11.63
C PHE A 35 -2.84 15.66 10.23
N ARG A 36 -3.72 16.63 10.00
CA ARG A 36 -3.74 17.41 8.74
C ARG A 36 -2.45 18.19 8.56
N ASP A 37 -1.99 18.90 9.58
CA ASP A 37 -0.76 19.69 9.55
C ASP A 37 0.46 18.80 9.28
N LEU A 38 0.51 17.60 9.87
CA LEU A 38 1.58 16.63 9.63
C LEU A 38 1.68 16.21 8.16
N LEU A 39 0.55 15.98 7.48
CA LEU A 39 0.55 15.41 6.12
C LEU A 39 0.51 16.46 5.00
N THR A 40 -0.03 17.66 5.27
CA THR A 40 -0.17 18.74 4.29
C THR A 40 1.11 19.09 3.52
N PRO A 41 2.32 19.07 4.12
CA PRO A 41 3.57 19.34 3.38
C PRO A 41 3.79 18.44 2.16
N LEU A 42 3.25 17.21 2.16
CA LEU A 42 3.38 16.28 1.03
C LEU A 42 2.54 16.69 -0.18
N ARG A 43 1.53 17.54 -0.02
CA ARG A 43 0.57 17.86 -1.09
C ARG A 43 1.23 18.42 -2.35
N THR A 44 2.21 19.31 -2.20
CA THR A 44 2.95 19.90 -3.33
C THR A 44 3.73 18.83 -4.09
N ALA A 45 4.40 17.91 -3.38
CA ALA A 45 5.13 16.82 -3.98
C ALA A 45 4.20 15.82 -4.69
N ALA A 46 3.00 15.56 -4.15
CA ALA A 46 2.00 14.72 -4.80
C ALA A 46 1.56 15.29 -6.15
N VAL A 47 1.28 16.60 -6.20
CA VAL A 47 0.90 17.29 -7.44
C VAL A 47 2.03 17.24 -8.47
N ALA A 48 3.26 17.52 -8.06
CA ALA A 48 4.41 17.51 -8.96
C ALA A 48 4.73 16.09 -9.48
N GLY A 49 4.78 15.10 -8.60
CA GLY A 49 5.14 13.73 -8.95
C GLY A 49 4.07 12.98 -9.75
N ALA A 50 2.80 13.42 -9.69
CA ALA A 50 1.70 12.80 -10.42
C ALA A 50 1.33 13.50 -11.74
N ALA A 51 2.01 14.60 -12.11
CA ALA A 51 1.63 15.46 -13.24
C ALA A 51 1.51 14.72 -14.58
N ASP A 52 2.39 13.75 -14.83
CA ASP A 52 2.43 12.96 -16.07
C ASP A 52 1.90 11.52 -15.90
N LEU A 53 1.34 11.19 -14.73
CA LEU A 53 0.81 9.86 -14.46
C LEU A 53 -0.65 9.74 -14.90
N ALA A 54 -1.01 8.54 -15.34
CA ALA A 54 -2.37 8.24 -15.76
C ALA A 54 -3.35 8.31 -14.57
N ALA A 55 -4.61 8.62 -14.88
CA ALA A 55 -5.70 8.52 -13.91
C ALA A 55 -5.79 7.09 -13.32
N PRO A 56 -6.25 6.95 -12.07
CA PRO A 56 -6.32 5.65 -11.40
C PRO A 56 -7.25 4.69 -12.15
N THR A 57 -6.84 3.43 -12.17
CA THR A 57 -7.65 2.27 -12.56
C THR A 57 -7.89 1.39 -11.33
N ASP A 58 -8.71 0.35 -11.45
CA ASP A 58 -8.93 -0.62 -10.34
C ASP A 58 -7.63 -1.21 -9.77
N GLY A 59 -6.56 -1.32 -10.55
CA GLY A 59 -5.33 -2.02 -10.17
C GLY A 59 -4.10 -1.13 -10.06
N ARG A 60 -4.21 0.14 -10.44
CA ARG A 60 -3.07 1.05 -10.52
C ARG A 60 -3.46 2.48 -10.18
N VAL A 61 -2.69 3.14 -9.32
CA VAL A 61 -2.94 4.52 -8.89
C VAL A 61 -1.69 5.39 -9.10
N PRO A 62 -1.86 6.67 -9.45
CA PRO A 62 -0.73 7.58 -9.69
C PRO A 62 0.08 7.87 -8.42
N PHE A 63 -0.54 7.93 -7.24
CA PHE A 63 0.19 7.98 -5.98
C PHE A 63 -0.64 7.49 -4.79
N LEU A 64 0.07 7.21 -3.69
CA LEU A 64 -0.48 6.92 -2.36
C LEU A 64 0.17 7.80 -1.31
N LEU A 65 -0.65 8.41 -0.44
CA LEU A 65 -0.27 8.99 0.83
C LEU A 65 -0.13 7.87 1.86
N VAL A 66 1.10 7.40 2.06
CA VAL A 66 1.40 6.24 2.91
C VAL A 66 1.65 6.72 4.33
N THR A 67 0.85 6.25 5.29
CA THR A 67 1.14 6.37 6.73
C THR A 67 1.88 5.12 7.21
N THR A 68 2.95 5.29 7.98
CA THR A 68 3.80 4.18 8.41
C THR A 68 3.32 3.57 9.72
N ARG A 69 3.92 2.43 10.08
CA ARG A 69 3.69 1.76 11.36
C ARG A 69 4.10 2.57 12.59
N GLU A 70 4.90 3.63 12.41
CA GLU A 70 5.27 4.56 13.48
C GLU A 70 4.06 5.37 13.97
N LEU A 71 3.12 5.66 13.06
CA LEU A 71 1.94 6.47 13.35
C LEU A 71 0.77 5.61 13.82
N VAL A 72 0.50 4.50 13.14
CA VAL A 72 -0.56 3.55 13.51
C VAL A 72 -0.07 2.12 13.31
N PRO A 73 -0.13 1.24 14.32
CA PRO A 73 0.30 -0.15 14.19
C PRO A 73 -0.36 -0.88 13.00
N VAL A 74 0.38 -1.83 12.39
CA VAL A 74 -0.10 -2.65 11.25
C VAL A 74 -1.45 -3.33 11.54
N GLN A 75 -1.61 -3.87 12.76
CA GLN A 75 -2.81 -4.60 13.16
C GLN A 75 -4.05 -3.70 13.24
N GLU A 76 -3.89 -2.43 13.61
CA GLU A 76 -5.00 -1.48 13.64
C GLU A 76 -5.36 -1.05 12.21
N ARG A 77 -4.36 -0.77 11.37
CA ARG A 77 -4.58 -0.38 9.96
C ARG A 77 -5.26 -1.46 9.12
N ILE A 78 -4.92 -2.75 9.28
CA ILE A 78 -5.63 -3.81 8.55
C ILE A 78 -7.12 -3.87 8.92
N ALA A 79 -7.49 -3.58 10.17
CA ALA A 79 -8.88 -3.54 10.61
C ALA A 79 -9.68 -2.38 10.00
N LEU A 80 -9.01 -1.33 9.50
CA LEU A 80 -9.63 -0.20 8.81
C LEU A 80 -9.84 -0.42 7.31
N THR A 81 -9.27 -1.50 6.74
CA THR A 81 -9.47 -1.84 5.34
C THR A 81 -10.82 -2.50 5.10
N THR A 82 -11.41 -2.27 3.93
CA THR A 82 -12.59 -3.02 3.45
C THR A 82 -12.44 -3.31 1.95
N LEU A 83 -13.23 -4.25 1.44
CA LEU A 83 -13.38 -4.39 -0.02
C LEU A 83 -14.27 -3.27 -0.57
N ALA A 84 -14.09 -2.93 -1.85
CA ALA A 84 -14.93 -1.94 -2.52
C ALA A 84 -16.44 -2.22 -2.35
N GLY A 85 -17.17 -1.22 -1.84
CA GLY A 85 -18.61 -1.33 -1.57
C GLY A 85 -19.00 -2.25 -0.42
N LYS A 86 -18.04 -2.73 0.39
CA LYS A 86 -18.29 -3.59 1.56
C LYS A 86 -17.92 -2.89 2.85
N ARG A 87 -18.48 -3.38 3.96
CA ARG A 87 -18.27 -2.87 5.32
C ARG A 87 -17.50 -3.82 6.23
N LYS A 88 -17.27 -5.07 5.79
CA LYS A 88 -16.59 -6.07 6.61
C LYS A 88 -15.11 -5.68 6.75
N PRO A 89 -14.60 -5.48 7.98
CA PRO A 89 -13.22 -5.03 8.20
C PRO A 89 -12.23 -6.12 7.84
N GLY A 90 -11.02 -5.69 7.45
CA GLY A 90 -9.91 -6.58 7.21
C GLY A 90 -9.43 -7.28 8.47
N ILE A 91 -8.70 -8.39 8.28
CA ILE A 91 -8.20 -9.22 9.38
C ILE A 91 -6.73 -9.60 9.18
N LEU A 92 -6.00 -9.71 10.28
CA LEU A 92 -4.70 -10.39 10.29
C LEU A 92 -4.94 -11.91 10.26
N ASP A 93 -4.21 -12.63 9.41
CA ASP A 93 -4.30 -14.09 9.36
C ASP A 93 -3.80 -14.70 10.67
N ARG A 94 -4.50 -15.73 11.17
CA ARG A 94 -4.12 -16.42 12.43
C ARG A 94 -2.72 -17.04 12.38
N ASN A 95 -2.22 -17.35 11.19
CA ASN A 95 -0.89 -17.92 10.97
C ASN A 95 0.17 -16.83 10.72
N PHE A 96 -0.21 -15.55 10.85
CA PHE A 96 0.71 -14.42 10.87
C PHE A 96 0.65 -13.76 12.25
N PRO A 97 1.44 -14.24 13.23
CA PRO A 97 1.46 -13.66 14.58
C PRO A 97 1.70 -12.15 14.55
N ALA A 98 0.95 -11.39 15.35
CA ALA A 98 1.12 -9.94 15.42
C ALA A 98 2.53 -9.56 15.88
N ASP A 99 3.13 -10.34 16.77
CA ASP A 99 4.48 -10.17 17.29
C ASP A 99 5.57 -10.37 16.21
N ASP A 100 5.25 -11.02 15.09
CA ASP A 100 6.17 -11.15 13.96
C ASP A 100 6.18 -9.89 13.08
N LEU A 101 5.10 -9.10 13.05
CA LEU A 101 4.95 -7.95 12.15
C LEU A 101 6.09 -6.91 12.28
N PRO A 102 6.58 -6.58 13.50
CA PRO A 102 7.73 -5.68 13.63
C PRO A 102 8.98 -6.17 12.92
N ALA A 103 9.19 -7.48 12.75
CA ALA A 103 10.36 -8.03 12.07
C ALA A 103 10.27 -7.98 10.53
N PHE A 104 9.10 -7.66 9.96
CA PHE A 104 8.94 -7.48 8.52
C PHE A 104 9.26 -6.03 8.13
N ASP A 105 10.55 -5.77 7.96
CA ASP A 105 11.09 -4.47 7.57
C ASP A 105 11.10 -4.29 6.05
N PRO A 106 11.06 -3.04 5.56
CA PRO A 106 11.37 -2.74 4.17
C PRO A 106 12.74 -3.30 3.78
N ILE A 107 12.85 -3.91 2.58
CA ILE A 107 14.15 -4.26 2.02
C ILE A 107 14.96 -2.98 1.76
N LYS A 108 16.28 -3.08 1.87
CA LYS A 108 17.19 -1.93 1.82
C LYS A 108 17.08 -1.15 0.50
N GLU A 109 16.84 -1.86 -0.59
CA GLU A 109 16.73 -1.34 -1.95
C GLU A 109 15.58 -0.34 -2.13
N LEU A 110 14.59 -0.33 -1.22
CA LEU A 110 13.45 0.59 -1.32
C LEU A 110 13.76 2.01 -0.85
N GLU A 111 14.83 2.20 -0.07
CA GLU A 111 15.20 3.49 0.52
C GLU A 111 13.98 4.24 1.09
N VAL A 112 13.13 3.51 1.84
CA VAL A 112 11.89 4.07 2.38
C VAL A 112 12.22 5.27 3.28
N PRO A 113 11.59 6.45 3.06
CA PRO A 113 11.82 7.62 3.88
C PRO A 113 11.54 7.33 5.35
N ALA A 114 12.43 7.81 6.22
CA ALA A 114 12.19 7.77 7.65
C ALA A 114 10.99 8.65 8.02
N GLY A 115 10.23 8.24 9.04
CA GLY A 115 9.16 9.04 9.62
C GLY A 115 7.75 8.50 9.41
N PRO A 116 6.73 9.28 9.82
CA PRO A 116 5.37 8.79 10.00
C PRO A 116 4.56 8.68 8.69
N ALA A 117 5.01 9.35 7.61
CA ALA A 117 4.35 9.32 6.32
C ALA A 117 5.25 9.72 5.16
N TYR A 118 4.90 9.27 3.96
CA TYR A 118 5.53 9.63 2.69
C TYR A 118 4.57 9.41 1.51
N LEU A 119 4.99 9.83 0.32
CA LEU A 119 4.33 9.53 -0.94
C LEU A 119 5.02 8.40 -1.68
N LEU A 120 4.23 7.50 -2.24
CA LEU A 120 4.66 6.48 -3.20
C LEU A 120 3.94 6.71 -4.53
N PHE A 121 4.66 6.61 -5.65
CA PHE A 121 4.12 6.93 -6.97
C PHE A 121 3.92 5.68 -7.85
N ASP A 122 3.01 5.83 -8.81
CA ASP A 122 2.71 4.86 -9.87
C ASP A 122 2.54 3.43 -9.35
N VAL A 123 1.65 3.24 -8.38
CA VAL A 123 1.51 1.98 -7.64
C VAL A 123 0.61 1.02 -8.40
N ASP A 124 1.09 -0.19 -8.70
CA ASP A 124 0.40 -1.26 -9.43
C ASP A 124 0.30 -2.52 -8.56
N ARG A 125 -0.86 -3.19 -8.56
CA ARG A 125 -1.05 -4.46 -7.84
C ARG A 125 -0.31 -5.64 -8.46
N GLY A 126 0.29 -5.47 -9.64
CA GLY A 126 1.21 -6.43 -10.24
C GLY A 126 0.55 -7.69 -10.78
N GLU A 127 -0.59 -7.54 -11.46
CA GLU A 127 -1.33 -8.67 -12.05
C GLU A 127 -0.51 -9.47 -13.07
N GLU A 128 0.44 -8.81 -13.75
CA GLU A 128 1.39 -9.42 -14.69
C GLU A 128 2.32 -10.44 -14.03
N TYR A 129 2.51 -10.34 -12.72
CA TYR A 129 3.34 -11.26 -11.94
C TYR A 129 2.55 -12.43 -11.31
N ARG A 130 1.28 -12.60 -11.70
CA ARG A 130 0.52 -13.78 -11.28
C ARG A 130 1.14 -15.06 -11.82
N ASN A 131 0.97 -16.14 -11.06
CA ASN A 131 1.54 -17.45 -11.36
C ASN A 131 3.08 -17.45 -11.44
N LEU A 132 3.74 -16.41 -10.91
CA LEU A 132 5.19 -16.38 -10.71
C LEU A 132 5.52 -16.50 -9.22
N PRO A 133 6.61 -17.17 -8.85
CA PRO A 133 7.18 -17.02 -7.52
C PRO A 133 7.51 -15.55 -7.22
N PRO A 134 7.27 -15.04 -6.01
CA PRO A 134 7.66 -13.68 -5.61
C PRO A 134 9.13 -13.35 -5.89
N SER A 135 10.05 -14.33 -5.80
CA SER A 135 11.46 -14.14 -6.17
C SER A 135 11.67 -13.84 -7.66
N THR A 136 10.92 -14.51 -8.53
CA THR A 136 10.97 -14.29 -9.99
C THR A 136 10.32 -12.96 -10.35
N ALA A 137 9.20 -12.63 -9.71
CA ALA A 137 8.53 -11.35 -9.88
C ALA A 137 9.45 -10.17 -9.48
N LEU A 138 10.16 -10.30 -8.35
CA LEU A 138 11.11 -9.29 -7.88
C LEU A 138 12.21 -9.01 -8.91
N ALA A 139 12.82 -10.06 -9.48
CA ALA A 139 13.83 -9.89 -10.51
C ALA A 139 13.26 -9.17 -11.74
N GLN A 140 12.10 -9.61 -12.25
CA GLN A 140 11.49 -9.03 -13.44
C GLN A 140 11.03 -7.58 -13.26
N MET A 141 10.46 -7.21 -12.11
CA MET A 141 10.06 -5.82 -11.86
C MET A 141 11.28 -4.91 -11.73
N THR A 142 12.36 -5.40 -11.12
CA THR A 142 13.63 -4.65 -10.99
C THR A 142 14.26 -4.42 -12.36
N GLU A 143 14.27 -5.43 -13.24
CA GLU A 143 14.72 -5.30 -14.63
C GLU A 143 13.91 -4.24 -15.42
N ARG A 144 12.65 -4.03 -15.03
CA ARG A 144 11.77 -3.01 -15.61
C ARG A 144 11.89 -1.64 -14.92
N GLY A 145 12.86 -1.48 -14.02
CA GLY A 145 13.09 -0.23 -13.30
C GLY A 145 12.02 0.07 -12.25
N ARG A 146 11.34 -0.96 -11.73
CA ARG A 146 10.32 -0.84 -10.68
C ARG A 146 10.73 -1.59 -9.43
N LEU A 147 10.16 -1.21 -8.29
CA LEU A 147 10.46 -1.84 -7.01
C LEU A 147 9.19 -2.44 -6.38
N PRO A 148 9.31 -3.47 -5.52
CA PRO A 148 8.18 -4.01 -4.81
C PRO A 148 7.67 -3.04 -3.74
N ILE A 149 6.47 -3.30 -3.21
CA ILE A 149 5.91 -2.51 -2.11
C ILE A 149 5.92 -3.27 -0.77
N THR A 150 5.90 -2.51 0.32
CA THR A 150 5.93 -2.95 1.73
C THR A 150 4.52 -3.22 2.27
N ILE A 151 4.45 -3.73 3.52
CA ILE A 151 3.19 -3.83 4.28
C ILE A 151 2.51 -2.45 4.41
N ASP A 152 3.28 -1.40 4.75
CA ASP A 152 2.72 -0.07 5.00
C ASP A 152 2.11 0.51 3.72
N GLU A 153 2.80 0.35 2.60
CA GLU A 153 2.35 0.78 1.27
C GLU A 153 1.14 -0.04 0.79
N GLY A 154 1.16 -1.36 0.99
CA GLY A 154 0.05 -2.24 0.62
C GLY A 154 -1.22 -1.95 1.40
N LEU A 155 -1.10 -1.64 2.70
CA LEU A 155 -2.24 -1.21 3.53
C LEU A 155 -2.78 0.14 3.06
N ALA A 156 -1.90 1.12 2.79
CA ALA A 156 -2.32 2.39 2.21
C ALA A 156 -3.06 2.17 0.87
N PHE A 157 -2.59 1.25 0.03
CA PHE A 157 -3.22 0.96 -1.25
C PHE A 157 -4.66 0.45 -1.08
N VAL A 158 -4.90 -0.53 -0.21
CA VAL A 158 -6.25 -1.07 0.02
C VAL A 158 -7.14 -0.09 0.79
N THR A 159 -6.59 0.67 1.74
CA THR A 159 -7.35 1.68 2.49
C THR A 159 -7.83 2.83 1.61
N LEU A 160 -6.94 3.34 0.76
CA LEU A 160 -7.18 4.55 -0.04
C LEU A 160 -7.77 4.23 -1.41
N HIS A 161 -7.52 3.03 -1.93
CA HIS A 161 -8.08 2.52 -3.18
C HIS A 161 -8.57 1.06 -3.03
N PRO A 162 -9.70 0.81 -2.33
CA PRO A 162 -10.25 -0.52 -2.14
C PRO A 162 -10.41 -1.42 -3.39
N PRO A 163 -10.69 -0.88 -4.61
CA PRO A 163 -10.73 -1.69 -5.84
C PRO A 163 -9.42 -2.43 -6.18
N ALA A 164 -8.29 -2.01 -5.59
CA ALA A 164 -6.99 -2.68 -5.73
C ALA A 164 -7.07 -4.15 -5.34
N LEU A 165 -7.85 -4.47 -4.31
CA LEU A 165 -8.02 -5.83 -3.80
C LEU A 165 -9.35 -6.42 -4.27
N ALA A 166 -9.28 -7.30 -5.27
CA ALA A 166 -10.45 -7.94 -5.86
C ALA A 166 -10.26 -9.46 -6.00
N SER A 167 -11.36 -10.17 -6.26
CA SER A 167 -11.34 -11.62 -6.47
C SER A 167 -10.38 -11.97 -7.61
N ASN A 168 -9.47 -12.93 -7.38
CA ASN A 168 -8.40 -13.33 -8.30
C ASN A 168 -7.39 -12.22 -8.69
N ARG A 169 -7.42 -11.10 -7.96
CA ARG A 169 -6.58 -9.90 -8.16
C ARG A 169 -6.06 -9.43 -6.79
N CYS A 170 -5.39 -10.34 -6.10
CA CYS A 170 -4.72 -10.11 -4.82
C CYS A 170 -3.21 -9.95 -5.07
N PHE A 171 -2.42 -9.55 -4.07
CA PHE A 171 -0.99 -9.27 -4.31
C PHE A 171 -0.07 -9.47 -3.11
N SER A 172 1.15 -9.92 -3.40
CA SER A 172 2.28 -10.00 -2.48
C SER A 172 2.92 -8.62 -2.25
N LEU A 173 3.42 -8.43 -1.03
CA LEU A 173 4.13 -7.23 -0.56
C LEU A 173 5.61 -7.60 -0.40
N VAL A 174 6.25 -7.89 -1.53
CA VAL A 174 7.61 -8.46 -1.59
C VAL A 174 8.66 -7.54 -0.95
N GLY A 175 8.34 -6.24 -0.84
CA GLY A 175 9.19 -5.23 -0.23
C GLY A 175 9.34 -5.37 1.28
N SER A 176 8.56 -6.20 1.96
CA SER A 176 8.69 -6.45 3.40
C SER A 176 9.21 -7.86 3.70
N ARG A 177 10.32 -7.96 4.43
CA ARG A 177 11.03 -9.23 4.68
C ARG A 177 11.49 -9.33 6.13
N CYS A 178 11.54 -10.55 6.67
CA CYS A 178 12.00 -10.84 8.04
C CYS A 178 13.19 -11.81 8.10
N GLY A 179 13.94 -11.92 7.00
CA GLY A 179 15.11 -12.81 6.89
C GLY A 179 14.80 -14.29 6.60
N ASP A 180 13.53 -14.71 6.65
CA ASP A 180 13.10 -16.06 6.28
C ASP A 180 12.36 -16.13 4.93
N LYS A 181 11.73 -17.27 4.61
CA LYS A 181 11.05 -17.50 3.33
C LYS A 181 9.63 -16.94 3.24
N ARG A 182 9.07 -16.33 4.29
CA ARG A 182 7.70 -15.78 4.31
C ARG A 182 7.67 -14.40 3.66
N VAL A 183 6.68 -14.17 2.81
CA VAL A 183 6.43 -12.89 2.15
C VAL A 183 5.03 -12.44 2.50
N PRO A 184 4.84 -11.23 3.07
CA PRO A 184 3.51 -10.72 3.36
C PRO A 184 2.68 -10.58 2.08
N ALA A 185 1.37 -10.78 2.19
CA ALA A 185 0.46 -10.63 1.07
C ALA A 185 -0.92 -10.17 1.57
N LEU A 186 -1.64 -9.47 0.70
CA LEU A 186 -3.02 -9.06 0.91
C LEU A 186 -3.94 -9.87 -0.01
N TRP A 187 -4.94 -10.52 0.57
CA TRP A 187 -5.93 -11.29 -0.18
C TRP A 187 -7.32 -11.24 0.43
N ILE A 188 -8.29 -11.87 -0.24
CA ILE A 188 -9.67 -11.89 0.23
C ILE A 188 -9.94 -13.19 0.99
N SER A 189 -10.46 -13.08 2.20
CA SER A 189 -10.90 -14.21 3.01
C SER A 189 -12.27 -13.91 3.63
N GLN A 190 -13.25 -14.78 3.39
CA GLN A 190 -14.62 -14.62 3.91
C GLN A 190 -15.24 -13.24 3.61
N GLY A 191 -14.95 -12.68 2.43
CA GLY A 191 -15.49 -11.38 1.99
C GLY A 191 -14.86 -10.16 2.66
N ALA A 192 -13.66 -10.29 3.22
CA ALA A 192 -12.89 -9.19 3.80
C ALA A 192 -11.42 -9.22 3.31
N PRO A 193 -10.71 -8.07 3.32
CA PRO A 193 -9.27 -8.05 3.18
C PRO A 193 -8.60 -8.90 4.27
N LYS A 194 -7.48 -9.51 3.96
CA LYS A 194 -6.69 -10.26 4.91
C LYS A 194 -5.22 -10.03 4.63
N LEU A 195 -4.49 -9.64 5.68
CA LEU A 195 -3.03 -9.62 5.68
C LEU A 195 -2.53 -10.95 6.23
N GLY A 196 -1.73 -11.67 5.45
CA GLY A 196 -1.04 -12.88 5.88
C GLY A 196 0.28 -13.01 5.13
N TRP A 197 0.76 -14.23 4.89
CA TRP A 197 1.98 -14.46 4.13
C TRP A 197 1.88 -15.66 3.19
N CYS A 198 2.75 -15.67 2.19
CA CYS A 198 3.00 -16.78 1.26
C CYS A 198 4.51 -17.12 1.23
N TRP A 199 4.88 -18.23 0.59
CA TRP A 199 6.29 -18.61 0.47
C TRP A 199 6.96 -17.89 -0.71
N PHE A 200 8.13 -17.31 -0.49
CA PHE A 200 8.90 -16.53 -1.48
C PHE A 200 9.21 -17.28 -2.79
N GLY A 201 9.26 -18.62 -2.73
CA GLY A 201 9.53 -19.48 -3.89
C GLY A 201 8.28 -20.08 -4.54
N ASN A 202 7.06 -19.81 -4.05
CA ASN A 202 5.86 -20.50 -4.52
C ASN A 202 5.00 -19.59 -5.40
N PRO A 203 4.61 -20.04 -6.61
CA PRO A 203 3.69 -19.29 -7.46
C PRO A 203 2.24 -19.45 -7.00
N HIS A 204 1.44 -18.44 -7.29
CA HIS A 204 0.00 -18.44 -7.05
C HIS A 204 -0.74 -17.83 -8.25
N THR A 205 -1.74 -18.52 -8.77
CA THR A 205 -2.51 -18.07 -9.97
C THR A 205 -3.40 -16.85 -9.71
N TRP A 206 -3.70 -16.54 -8.44
CA TRP A 206 -4.61 -15.48 -8.01
C TRP A 206 -3.90 -14.30 -7.32
N LEU A 207 -2.59 -14.40 -7.11
CA LEU A 207 -1.77 -13.44 -6.38
C LEU A 207 -0.69 -12.86 -7.31
N GLY A 208 -0.76 -11.56 -7.58
CA GLY A 208 0.30 -10.80 -8.24
C GLY A 208 1.42 -10.43 -7.25
N SER A 209 2.38 -9.63 -7.69
CA SER A 209 3.40 -9.02 -6.83
C SER A 209 3.37 -7.52 -7.03
N ALA A 210 2.86 -6.79 -6.03
CA ALA A 210 2.64 -5.35 -6.18
C ALA A 210 3.95 -4.59 -6.27
N THR A 211 3.95 -3.56 -7.12
CA THR A 211 5.14 -2.83 -7.54
C THR A 211 4.81 -1.36 -7.78
N ALA A 212 5.79 -0.48 -7.59
CA ALA A 212 5.63 0.95 -7.74
C ALA A 212 6.84 1.56 -8.45
N ASP A 213 6.74 2.85 -8.75
CA ASP A 213 7.92 3.66 -9.06
C ASP A 213 8.96 3.53 -7.91
N PRO A 214 10.27 3.50 -8.21
CA PRO A 214 11.29 3.42 -7.17
C PRO A 214 11.27 4.58 -6.17
N VAL A 215 10.85 5.78 -6.60
CA VAL A 215 10.96 7.00 -5.81
C VAL A 215 9.85 7.09 -4.76
N ARG A 216 10.28 7.38 -3.52
CA ARG A 216 9.42 7.70 -2.39
C ARG A 216 9.78 9.09 -1.87
N VAL A 217 8.78 9.92 -1.59
CA VAL A 217 9.00 11.30 -1.13
C VAL A 217 8.50 11.45 0.30
N GLY A 218 9.42 11.57 1.24
CA GLY A 218 9.13 11.77 2.66
C GLY A 218 8.73 13.20 3.02
N LEU A 219 8.36 13.38 4.29
CA LEU A 219 8.21 14.70 4.89
C LEU A 219 9.56 15.43 4.91
N THR A 220 9.56 16.69 4.48
CA THR A 220 10.73 17.59 4.50
C THR A 220 10.68 18.51 5.71
#